data_AF-A0A6B3HGQ3-F1
#
_entry.id   AF-A0A6B3HGQ3-F1
#
_cell.length_a   1.000
_cell.length_b   1.000
_cell.length_c   1.000
_cell.angle_alpha   90.00
_cell.angle_beta   90.00
_cell.angle_gamma   90.00
#
_symmetry.space_group_name_H-M   'P 1'
#
loop_
_entity.id
_entity.type
_entity.pdbx_description
1 polymer ?
#
loop_
_entity_poly.entity_id
_entity_poly.type
_entity_poly.pdbx_seq_one_letter_code
_entity_poly.pdbx_strand_id
1 'polypeptide(L)'
;MQWKIHGERPIYENSWVNLWLTDVETPDGNRWEHHVVKLRHLAVAAVVNERREVLMMWRHRFITDAWAWELPMGLVEEGESPAEAAAREVLEETGWRPGPIKPLIYA
;
A
#
# COMPACT_ATOMS: atom_id res chain seq x y z
N MET A 1 -3.84 14.12 21.74
CA MET A 1 -4.32 12.72 21.77
C MET A 1 -3.28 11.87 21.10
N GLN A 2 -2.43 11.20 21.87
CA GLN A 2 -1.43 10.28 21.35
C GLN A 2 -1.57 8.98 22.12
N TRP A 3 -1.64 7.87 21.41
CA TRP A 3 -1.62 6.55 22.02
C TRP A 3 -0.17 6.21 22.36
N LYS A 4 0.05 5.57 23.50
CA LYS A 4 1.37 5.10 23.91
C LYS A 4 1.50 3.61 23.60
N ILE A 5 2.60 3.23 22.97
CA ILE A 5 2.95 1.83 22.72
C ILE A 5 3.94 1.39 23.79
N HIS A 6 3.64 0.30 24.50
CA HIS A 6 4.49 -0.26 25.56
C HIS A 6 5.31 -1.46 25.10
N GLY A 7 4.86 -2.14 24.05
CA GLY A 7 5.57 -3.27 23.47
C GLY A 7 4.79 -3.89 22.32
N GLU A 8 5.46 -4.73 21.54
CA GLU A 8 4.86 -5.44 20.42
C GLU A 8 5.41 -6.86 20.33
N ARG A 9 4.59 -7.81 19.88
CA ARG A 9 5.01 -9.18 19.59
C ARG A 9 4.30 -9.74 18.35
N PRO A 10 4.98 -10.55 17.53
CA PRO A 10 4.33 -11.21 16.40
C PRO A 10 3.41 -12.35 16.88
N ILE A 11 2.29 -12.51 16.17
CA ILE A 11 1.44 -13.71 16.22
C ILE A 11 1.67 -14.58 14.99
N TYR A 12 1.88 -13.93 13.83
CA TYR A 12 2.09 -14.60 12.54
C TYR A 12 2.95 -13.72 11.64
N GLU A 13 3.92 -14.31 10.96
CA GLU A 13 4.83 -13.60 10.07
C GLU A 13 5.05 -14.36 8.77
N ASN A 14 5.00 -13.64 7.66
CA ASN A 14 5.45 -14.09 6.34
C ASN A 14 5.79 -12.88 5.44
N SER A 15 6.24 -13.15 4.22
CA SER A 15 6.66 -12.09 3.27
C SER A 15 5.53 -11.16 2.76
N TRP A 16 4.27 -11.47 3.06
CA TRP A 16 3.08 -10.82 2.50
C TRP A 16 2.22 -10.11 3.57
N VAL A 17 2.02 -10.75 4.72
CA VAL A 17 1.16 -10.28 5.81
C VAL A 17 1.76 -10.67 7.15
N ASN A 18 1.85 -9.69 8.05
CA ASN A 18 2.34 -9.89 9.41
C ASN A 18 1.28 -9.42 10.41
N LEU A 19 0.96 -10.26 11.39
CA LEU A 19 -0.02 -9.97 12.44
C LEU A 19 0.68 -9.88 13.79
N TRP A 20 0.50 -8.75 14.47
CA TRP A 20 1.15 -8.42 15.73
C TRP A 20 0.12 -8.11 16.81
N LEU A 21 0.48 -8.37 18.07
CA LEU A 21 -0.18 -7.77 19.23
C LEU A 21 0.68 -6.62 19.72
N THR A 22 0.06 -5.45 19.78
CA THR A 22 0.67 -4.20 20.25
C THR A 22 -0.01 -3.84 21.56
N ASP A 23 0.76 -3.73 22.64
CA ASP A 23 0.30 -3.26 23.94
C ASP A 23 0.18 -1.74 23.90
N VAL A 24 -1.06 -1.25 23.91
CA VAL A 24 -1.39 0.16 23.70
C VAL A 24 -2.10 0.75 24.90
N GLU A 25 -1.83 2.03 25.17
CA GLU A 25 -2.54 2.83 26.16
C GLU A 25 -3.12 4.08 25.48
N THR A 26 -4.41 4.29 25.65
CA THR A 26 -5.13 5.45 25.10
C THR A 26 -4.92 6.71 25.94
N PRO A 27 -5.21 7.91 25.39
CA PRO A 27 -5.06 9.17 26.12
C PRO A 27 -5.87 9.27 27.43
N ASP A 28 -6.95 8.49 27.58
CA ASP A 28 -7.78 8.37 28.77
C ASP A 28 -7.27 7.31 29.78
N GLY A 29 -6.14 6.65 29.50
CA GLY A 29 -5.44 5.75 30.43
C GLY A 29 -5.84 4.28 30.34
N ASN A 30 -6.74 3.90 29.42
CA ASN A 30 -7.10 2.50 29.21
C ASN A 30 -5.98 1.77 28.45
N ARG A 31 -5.60 0.57 28.91
CA ARG A 31 -4.50 -0.22 28.33
C ARG A 31 -4.93 -1.65 27.98
N TRP A 32 -4.58 -2.12 26.78
CA TRP A 32 -4.88 -3.47 26.30
C TRP A 32 -3.98 -3.90 25.13
N GLU A 33 -4.03 -5.19 24.76
CA GLU A 33 -3.39 -5.70 23.54
C GLU A 33 -4.29 -5.50 22.30
N HIS A 34 -3.80 -4.77 21.30
CA HIS A 34 -4.48 -4.51 20.04
C HIS A 34 -3.86 -5.32 18.89
N HIS A 35 -4.69 -5.88 18.00
CA HIS A 35 -4.22 -6.58 16.81
C HIS A 35 -3.80 -5.58 15.72
N VAL A 36 -2.60 -5.71 15.19
CA VAL A 36 -2.08 -4.84 14.13
C VAL A 36 -1.64 -5.68 12.94
N VAL A 37 -2.26 -5.43 11.78
CA VAL A 37 -1.84 -6.01 10.51
C VAL A 37 -0.78 -5.08 9.89
N LYS A 38 0.46 -5.56 9.78
CA LYS A 38 1.58 -4.85 9.16
C LYS A 38 1.75 -5.37 7.73
N LEU A 39 1.45 -4.49 6.77
CA LEU A 39 1.60 -4.74 5.33
C LEU A 39 2.81 -4.00 4.79
N ARG A 40 3.38 -4.51 3.68
CA ARG A 40 4.40 -3.80 2.92
C ARG A 40 3.79 -2.55 2.27
N HIS A 41 4.61 -1.51 2.09
CA HIS A 41 4.19 -0.31 1.38
C HIS A 41 3.89 -0.62 -0.09
N LEU A 42 2.85 0.03 -0.61
CA LEU A 42 2.40 -0.07 -1.99
C LEU A 42 2.48 1.31 -2.64
N ALA A 43 2.88 1.36 -3.90
CA ALA A 43 2.74 2.52 -4.75
C ALA A 43 1.65 2.28 -5.79
N VAL A 44 0.80 3.28 -6.02
CA VAL A 44 -0.31 3.23 -6.99
C VAL A 44 -0.20 4.45 -7.89
N ALA A 45 -0.33 4.26 -9.21
CA ALA A 45 -0.18 5.32 -10.18
C ALA A 45 -1.49 5.63 -10.93
N ALA A 46 -1.96 6.87 -10.83
CA ALA A 46 -2.99 7.40 -11.74
C ALA A 46 -2.31 8.14 -12.89
N VAL A 47 -2.09 7.46 -14.02
CA VAL A 47 -1.46 8.05 -15.21
C VAL A 47 -2.54 8.67 -16.09
N VAL A 48 -2.40 9.96 -16.37
CA VAL A 48 -3.42 10.76 -17.08
C VAL A 48 -2.84 11.31 -18.38
N ASN A 49 -3.58 11.17 -19.49
CA ASN A 49 -3.18 11.73 -20.79
C ASN A 49 -3.69 13.18 -20.98
N GLU A 50 -3.37 13.80 -22.12
CA GLU A 50 -3.79 15.18 -22.46
C GLU A 50 -5.32 15.34 -22.53
N ARG A 51 -6.05 14.25 -22.78
CA ARG A 51 -7.51 14.22 -22.84
C ARG A 51 -8.16 13.99 -21.47
N ARG A 52 -7.37 13.95 -20.39
CA ARG A 52 -7.80 13.66 -19.02
C ARG A 52 -8.35 12.24 -18.83
N GLU A 53 -7.92 11.30 -19.64
CA GLU A 53 -8.25 9.88 -19.50
C GLU A 53 -7.21 9.19 -18.63
N VAL A 54 -7.63 8.22 -17.82
CA VAL A 54 -6.77 7.48 -16.90
C VAL A 54 -6.40 6.14 -17.52
N LEU A 55 -5.11 5.79 -17.51
CA LEU A 55 -4.66 4.46 -17.89
C LEU A 55 -5.07 3.44 -16.82
N MET A 56 -5.83 2.43 -17.22
CA MET A 56 -6.33 1.37 -16.34
C MET A 56 -6.16 0.01 -17.01
N MET A 57 -6.21 -1.04 -16.20
CA MET A 57 -6.16 -2.43 -16.64
C MET A 57 -7.41 -3.17 -16.18
N TRP A 58 -7.96 -4.04 -17.03
CA TRP A 58 -9.09 -4.90 -16.66
C TRP A 58 -8.55 -6.27 -16.23
N ARG A 59 -8.61 -6.56 -14.93
CA ARG A 59 -7.97 -7.75 -14.34
C ARG A 59 -8.93 -8.49 -13.41
N HIS A 60 -8.77 -9.81 -13.35
CA HIS A 60 -9.43 -10.66 -12.36
C HIS A 60 -8.57 -10.75 -11.09
N ARG A 61 -9.20 -10.61 -9.93
CA ARG A 61 -8.57 -10.85 -8.63
C ARG A 61 -9.19 -12.08 -7.98
N PHE A 62 -8.38 -13.10 -7.72
CA PHE A 62 -8.86 -14.34 -7.10
C PHE A 62 -9.38 -14.13 -5.66
N ILE A 63 -8.87 -13.13 -4.93
CA ILE A 63 -9.27 -12.87 -3.53
C ILE A 63 -10.74 -12.45 -3.45
N THR A 64 -11.20 -11.62 -4.37
CA THR A 64 -12.59 -11.13 -4.44
C THR A 64 -13.43 -11.87 -5.48
N ASP A 65 -12.80 -12.76 -6.26
CA ASP A 65 -13.36 -13.44 -7.42
C ASP A 65 -14.12 -12.51 -8.38
N ALA A 66 -13.50 -11.39 -8.71
CA ALA A 66 -14.14 -10.36 -9.53
C ALA A 66 -13.19 -9.79 -10.58
N TRP A 67 -13.76 -9.39 -11.72
CA TRP A 67 -13.09 -8.54 -12.68
C TRP A 67 -13.33 -7.08 -12.33
N ALA A 68 -12.26 -6.28 -12.32
CA ALA A 68 -12.33 -4.87 -12.04
C ALA A 68 -11.32 -4.07 -12.87
N TRP A 69 -11.60 -2.77 -13.03
CA TRP A 69 -10.64 -1.82 -13.53
C TRP A 69 -9.70 -1.42 -12.40
N GLU A 70 -8.41 -1.59 -12.62
CA GLU A 70 -7.37 -1.30 -11.65
C GLU A 70 -6.36 -0.30 -12.21
N LEU A 71 -5.79 0.51 -11.30
CA LEU A 71 -4.62 1.32 -11.58
C LEU A 71 -3.36 0.45 -11.52
N PRO A 72 -2.30 0.80 -12.27
CA PRO A 72 -1.00 0.16 -12.09
C PRO A 72 -0.50 0.38 -10.67
N MET A 73 -0.07 -0.70 -10.04
CA MET A 73 0.34 -0.69 -8.65
C MET A 73 1.23 -1.88 -8.30
N GLY A 74 2.10 -1.66 -7.33
CA GLY A 74 2.91 -2.73 -6.78
C GLY A 74 3.68 -2.31 -5.54
N LEU A 75 4.47 -3.26 -5.04
CA LEU A 75 5.18 -3.10 -3.78
C LEU A 75 6.30 -2.09 -3.93
N VAL A 76 6.48 -1.27 -2.90
CA VAL A 76 7.71 -0.51 -2.74
C VAL A 76 8.79 -1.50 -2.27
N GLU A 77 9.80 -1.67 -3.10
CA GLU A 77 10.99 -2.48 -2.85
C GLU A 77 12.01 -1.75 -1.98
N GLU A 78 13.02 -2.49 -1.51
CA GLU A 78 14.06 -1.91 -0.68
C GLU A 78 14.93 -0.95 -1.50
N GLY A 79 15.13 0.27 -0.99
CA GLY A 79 15.96 1.28 -1.63
C GLY A 79 15.27 2.14 -2.69
N GLU A 80 14.01 1.86 -3.03
CA GLU A 80 13.23 2.72 -3.94
C GLU A 80 12.28 3.66 -3.18
N SER A 81 12.07 4.86 -3.73
CA SER A 81 11.01 5.76 -3.30
C SER A 81 9.65 5.32 -3.86
N PRO A 82 8.52 5.73 -3.25
CA PRO A 82 7.20 5.42 -3.80
C PRO A 82 6.98 5.92 -5.23
N ALA A 83 7.65 7.00 -5.63
CA ALA A 83 7.56 7.52 -7.00
C ALA A 83 8.33 6.65 -8.00
N GLU A 84 9.49 6.13 -7.61
CA GLU A 84 10.27 5.18 -8.43
C GLU A 84 9.51 3.86 -8.59
N ALA A 85 8.97 3.33 -7.49
CA ALA A 85 8.10 2.14 -7.49
C ALA A 85 6.92 2.32 -8.44
N ALA A 86 6.17 3.42 -8.32
CA ALA A 86 5.04 3.72 -9.19
C ALA A 86 5.43 3.79 -10.67
N ALA A 87 6.58 4.39 -11.00
CA ALA A 87 7.05 4.47 -12.38
C ALA A 87 7.45 3.11 -12.95
N ARG A 88 8.13 2.28 -12.15
CA ARG A 88 8.52 0.91 -12.49
C ARG A 88 7.30 0.05 -12.76
N GLU A 89 6.33 0.05 -11.85
CA GLU A 89 5.12 -0.77 -11.96
C GLU A 89 4.26 -0.37 -13.18
N VAL A 90 4.08 0.93 -13.46
CA VAL A 90 3.39 1.37 -14.69
C VAL A 90 4.09 0.79 -15.94
N LEU A 91 5.42 0.84 -15.99
CA LEU A 91 6.16 0.31 -17.13
C LEU A 91 6.00 -1.21 -17.25
N GLU A 92 6.17 -1.95 -16.16
CA GLU A 92 6.11 -3.40 -16.14
C GLU A 92 4.71 -3.93 -16.46
N GLU A 93 3.67 -3.31 -15.89
CA GLU A 93 2.30 -3.80 -15.98
C GLU A 93 1.57 -3.37 -17.26
N THR A 94 1.91 -2.21 -17.82
CA THR A 94 1.20 -1.63 -18.98
C THR A 94 2.08 -1.43 -20.21
N GLY A 95 3.41 -1.51 -20.08
CA GLY A 95 4.37 -1.20 -21.15
C GLY A 95 4.53 0.30 -21.44
N TRP A 96 3.92 1.18 -20.66
CA TRP A 96 3.97 2.63 -20.87
C TRP A 96 4.97 3.27 -19.92
N ARG A 97 5.75 4.25 -20.39
CA ARG A 97 6.61 5.04 -19.51
C ARG A 97 5.86 6.29 -19.06
N PRO A 98 5.56 6.45 -17.76
CA PRO A 98 4.92 7.66 -17.28
C PRO A 98 5.89 8.84 -17.37
N GLY A 99 5.34 10.05 -17.44
CA GLY A 99 6.09 11.28 -17.21
C GLY A 99 6.45 11.47 -15.73
N PRO A 100 6.79 12.70 -15.32
CA PRO A 100 7.10 13.00 -13.92
C PRO A 100 5.98 12.57 -12.97
N ILE A 101 6.33 11.78 -11.97
CA ILE A 101 5.41 11.35 -10.91
C ILE A 101 5.45 12.35 -9.77
N LYS A 102 4.27 12.68 -9.25
CA LYS A 102 4.10 13.54 -8.07
C LYS A 102 3.19 12.86 -7.05
N PRO A 103 3.44 13.06 -5.73
CA PRO A 103 2.54 12.58 -4.71
C PRO A 103 1.12 13.14 -4.90
N LEU A 104 0.12 12.27 -4.74
CA LEU A 104 -1.29 12.66 -4.74
C LEU A 104 -1.87 12.58 -3.33
N ILE A 105 -1.76 11.40 -2.70
CA ILE A 105 -2.18 11.12 -1.33
C ILE A 105 -1.21 10.10 -0.71
N TYR A 106 -1.12 10.10 0.61
CA TYR A 106 -0.54 9.04 1.40
C TYR A 106 -1.64 8.48 2.31
N ALA A 107 -1.68 7.17 2.46
CA ALA A 107 -2.64 6.45 3.30
C ALA A 107 -1.91 5.63 4.35
#